data_AF-A0A356T8W7-F1
#
_entry.id   AF-A0A356T8W7-F1
#
_cell.length_a   1.000
_cell.length_b   1.000
_cell.length_c   1.000
_cell.angle_alpha   90.00
_cell.angle_beta   90.00
_cell.angle_gamma   90.00
#
_symmetry.space_group_name_H-M   'P 1'
#
loop_
_entity.id
_entity.type
_entity.pdbx_description
1 polymer ?
#
loop_
_entity_poly.entity_id
_entity_poly.type
_entity_poly.pdbx_seq_one_letter_code
_entity_poly.pdbx_strand_id
1 'polypeptide(L)'
;MFLVGCAPHSAAPTAGSVEEVRGVVRDAYSGAPVAGARVTERREGVTTLTDARGRFTLALSEGPHRLQLDAEGYHPGERVRATSGAPIDAAVFPLAP
;
A
#
# COMPACT_ATOMS: atom_id res chain seq x y z
N MET A 1 -40.15 -15.86 24.87
CA MET A 1 -38.96 -16.68 24.54
C MET A 1 -38.16 -15.88 23.52
N PHE A 2 -37.18 -15.10 23.99
CA PHE A 2 -36.33 -14.25 23.14
C PHE A 2 -35.21 -15.12 22.55
N LEU A 3 -35.05 -15.12 21.22
CA LEU A 3 -33.84 -15.58 20.56
C LEU A 3 -33.19 -14.38 19.87
N VAL A 4 -32.15 -13.90 20.55
CA VAL A 4 -31.16 -12.93 20.08
C VAL A 4 -30.42 -13.52 18.88
N GLY A 5 -30.17 -12.67 17.88
CA GLY A 5 -29.29 -12.97 16.74
C GLY A 5 -29.10 -11.76 15.83
N CYS A 6 -28.98 -10.57 16.40
CA CYS A 6 -28.59 -9.37 15.67
C CYS A 6 -27.07 -9.41 15.45
N ALA A 7 -26.61 -9.77 14.25
CA ALA A 7 -25.31 -9.35 13.72
C ALA A 7 -25.21 -9.59 12.21
N PRO A 8 -25.75 -8.71 11.35
CA PRO A 8 -24.90 -8.20 10.29
C PRO A 8 -23.96 -7.16 10.91
N HIS A 9 -22.67 -7.16 10.57
CA HIS A 9 -21.70 -6.09 10.84
C HIS A 9 -20.82 -6.22 12.10
N SER A 10 -19.70 -6.95 11.99
CA SER A 10 -18.43 -6.59 12.64
C SER A 10 -17.45 -6.34 11.49
N ALA A 11 -16.84 -5.16 11.31
CA ALA A 11 -16.41 -4.17 12.28
C ALA A 11 -16.77 -2.74 11.81
N ALA A 12 -17.25 -1.92 12.73
CA ALA A 12 -17.20 -0.48 12.58
C ALA A 12 -15.74 -0.04 12.80
N PRO A 13 -15.06 0.66 11.86
CA PRO A 13 -13.83 1.34 12.19
C PRO A 13 -14.18 2.49 13.13
N THR A 14 -13.77 2.38 14.39
CA THR A 14 -13.83 3.50 15.33
C THR A 14 -12.61 4.39 15.10
N ALA A 15 -12.89 5.60 14.63
CA ALA A 15 -12.21 6.87 14.90
C ALA A 15 -10.67 6.84 15.04
N GLY A 16 -9.97 7.31 14.00
CA GLY A 16 -8.60 7.81 14.13
C GLY A 16 -7.56 6.70 14.31
N SER A 17 -7.82 5.55 13.70
CA SER A 17 -6.94 4.39 13.76
C SER A 17 -5.87 4.53 12.68
N VAL A 18 -4.60 4.62 13.07
CA VAL A 18 -3.50 4.51 12.10
C VAL A 18 -3.53 3.10 11.53
N GLU A 19 -3.78 2.98 10.24
CA GLU A 19 -3.88 1.74 9.49
C GLU A 19 -2.54 1.38 8.87
N GLU A 20 -2.14 0.12 9.02
CA GLU A 20 -0.89 -0.34 8.45
C GLU A 20 -1.11 -0.88 7.03
N VAL A 21 -0.62 -0.13 6.07
CA VAL A 21 -0.59 -0.47 4.66
C VAL A 21 0.63 -1.33 4.39
N ARG A 22 0.39 -2.60 4.05
CA ARG A 22 1.43 -3.55 3.67
C ARG A 22 1.28 -3.90 2.20
N GLY A 23 2.39 -3.93 1.49
CA GLY A 23 2.39 -4.33 0.09
C GLY A 23 3.72 -4.89 -0.37
N VAL A 24 3.73 -5.33 -1.62
CA VAL A 24 4.94 -5.76 -2.32
C VAL A 24 5.04 -4.98 -3.62
N VAL A 25 6.22 -4.43 -3.87
CA VAL A 25 6.59 -3.73 -5.09
C VAL A 25 7.34 -4.70 -6.00
N ARG A 26 6.82 -4.88 -7.20
CA ARG A 26 7.37 -5.78 -8.21
C ARG A 26 7.57 -5.02 -9.52
N ASP A 27 8.56 -5.43 -10.27
CA ASP A 27 8.81 -4.95 -11.61
C ASP A 27 7.71 -5.49 -12.54
N ALA A 28 7.02 -4.61 -13.26
CA ALA A 28 5.91 -4.99 -14.13
C ALA A 28 6.34 -5.84 -15.34
N TYR A 29 7.62 -5.79 -15.72
CA TYR A 29 8.16 -6.43 -16.92
C TYR A 29 8.71 -7.83 -16.64
N SER A 30 9.53 -7.95 -15.60
CA SER A 30 10.23 -9.16 -15.16
C SER A 30 9.51 -9.88 -14.01
N GLY A 31 8.60 -9.21 -13.30
CA GLY A 31 7.95 -9.75 -12.10
C GLY A 31 8.85 -9.82 -10.86
N ALA A 32 10.09 -9.33 -10.97
CA ALA A 32 11.07 -9.36 -9.90
C ALA A 32 10.70 -8.38 -8.77
N PRO A 33 10.92 -8.71 -7.49
CA PRO A 33 10.71 -7.77 -6.41
C PRO A 33 11.69 -6.59 -6.50
N VAL A 34 11.20 -5.37 -6.33
CA VAL A 34 12.02 -4.15 -6.43
C VAL A 34 12.36 -3.66 -5.03
N ALA A 35 13.64 -3.82 -4.67
CA ALA A 35 14.18 -3.33 -3.41
C ALA A 35 14.63 -1.87 -3.51
N GLY A 36 14.47 -1.11 -2.42
CA GLY A 36 14.85 0.30 -2.39
C GLY A 36 13.93 1.24 -3.16
N ALA A 37 12.76 0.77 -3.59
CA ALA A 37 11.71 1.63 -4.16
C ALA A 37 11.16 2.54 -3.07
N ARG A 38 11.20 3.85 -3.34
CA ARG A 38 10.67 4.91 -2.50
C ARG A 38 9.17 5.04 -2.71
N VAL A 39 8.43 4.69 -1.67
CA VAL A 39 6.96 4.80 -1.65
C VAL A 39 6.59 6.05 -0.87
N THR A 40 6.06 7.04 -1.58
CA THR A 40 5.66 8.34 -1.03
C THR A 40 4.15 8.47 -1.05
N GLU A 41 3.52 8.65 0.10
CA GLU A 41 2.11 8.97 0.20
C GLU A 41 1.91 10.49 -0.04
N ARG A 42 1.03 10.85 -0.98
CA ARG A 42 0.87 12.23 -1.45
C ARG A 42 -0.02 13.11 -0.57
N ARG A 43 -0.84 12.53 0.31
CA ARG A 43 -1.83 13.23 1.14
C ARG A 43 -1.21 13.74 2.45
N GLU A 44 -0.38 12.92 3.08
CA GLU A 44 0.27 13.08 4.37
C GLU A 44 1.78 13.33 4.20
N GLY A 45 2.35 13.00 3.03
CA GLY A 45 3.77 13.21 2.73
C GLY A 45 4.69 12.15 3.33
N VAL A 46 4.12 11.07 3.88
CA VAL A 46 4.87 9.97 4.48
C VAL A 46 5.63 9.21 3.40
N THR A 47 6.89 8.89 3.66
CA THR A 47 7.72 8.15 2.71
C THR A 47 8.37 6.94 3.37
N THR A 48 8.44 5.81 2.67
CA THR A 48 9.22 4.63 3.07
C THR A 48 10.00 4.06 1.89
N LEU A 49 10.86 3.08 2.19
CA LEU A 49 11.60 2.31 1.21
C LEU A 49 11.17 0.84 1.27
N THR A 50 11.13 0.18 0.12
CA THR A 50 10.91 -1.27 0.05
C THR A 50 12.15 -2.05 0.46
N ASP A 51 11.93 -3.22 1.07
CA ASP A 51 12.99 -4.13 1.47
C ASP A 51 13.56 -4.95 0.29
N ALA A 52 14.56 -5.80 0.55
CA ALA A 52 15.18 -6.69 -0.44
C ALA A 52 14.20 -7.64 -1.17
N ARG A 53 12.99 -7.83 -0.63
CA ARG A 53 11.92 -8.65 -1.21
C ARG A 53 10.79 -7.78 -1.81
N GLY A 54 11.03 -6.48 -1.98
CA GLY A 54 10.06 -5.51 -2.47
C GLY A 54 8.95 -5.18 -1.48
N ARG A 55 8.99 -5.68 -0.24
CA ARG A 55 7.92 -5.45 0.72
C ARG A 55 8.06 -4.08 1.35
N PHE A 56 6.94 -3.43 1.60
CA PHE A 56 6.89 -2.19 2.35
C PHE A 56 5.75 -2.21 3.35
N THR A 57 5.93 -1.41 4.39
CA THR A 57 4.95 -1.21 5.46
C THR A 57 4.87 0.28 5.74
N LEU A 58 3.68 0.86 5.64
CA LEU A 58 3.40 2.26 5.93
C LEU A 58 2.27 2.35 6.94
N ALA A 59 2.41 3.18 7.96
CA ALA A 59 1.33 3.50 8.88
C ALA A 59 0.64 4.77 8.37
N LEU A 60 -0.60 4.66 7.91
CA LEU A 60 -1.37 5.74 7.29
C LEU A 60 -2.74 5.87 7.94
N SER A 61 -3.33 7.05 7.90
CA SER A 61 -4.70 7.24 8.37
C SER A 61 -5.69 6.34 7.62
N GLU A 62 -6.85 6.05 8.20
CA GLU A 62 -7.88 5.28 7.51
C GLU A 62 -8.39 5.94 6.23
N GLY A 63 -8.61 5.15 5.17
CA GLY A 63 -9.20 5.60 3.90
C GLY A 63 -8.35 5.42 2.65
N PRO A 64 -8.86 5.85 1.48
CA PRO A 64 -8.18 5.66 0.19
C PRO A 64 -7.01 6.63 0.04
N HIS A 65 -5.79 6.10 0.06
CA HIS A 65 -4.57 6.88 -0.17
C HIS A 65 -3.98 6.62 -1.54
N ARG A 66 -3.18 7.59 -2.02
CA ARG A 66 -2.42 7.42 -3.25
C ARG A 66 -0.94 7.38 -2.91
N LEU A 67 -0.40 6.18 -3.02
CA LEU A 67 1.02 5.94 -2.94
C LEU A 67 1.64 6.24 -4.31
N GLN A 68 2.69 7.04 -4.31
CA GLN A 68 3.55 7.28 -5.45
C GLN A 68 4.81 6.44 -5.25
N LEU A 69 5.04 5.49 -6.16
CA LEU A 69 6.28 4.73 -6.15
C LEU A 69 7.31 5.37 -7.08
N ASP A 70 8.54 5.41 -6.61
CA ASP A 70 9.69 5.99 -7.26
C ASP A 70 10.90 5.08 -7.00
N ALA A 71 11.57 4.63 -8.05
CA ALA A 71 12.75 3.79 -7.91
C ALA A 71 13.76 4.18 -8.99
N GLU A 72 15.04 4.06 -8.67
CA GLU A 72 16.09 4.35 -9.64
C GLU A 72 16.02 3.35 -10.80
N GLY A 73 15.96 3.86 -12.03
CA GLY A 73 15.72 3.03 -13.23
C GLY A 73 14.24 2.72 -13.51
N TYR A 74 13.30 3.29 -12.75
CA TYR A 74 11.86 3.10 -12.92
C TYR A 74 11.12 4.41 -13.18
N HIS A 75 9.97 4.33 -13.84
CA HIS A 75 9.14 5.48 -14.11
C HIS A 75 8.62 6.07 -12.80
N PRO A 76 8.97 7.34 -12.47
CA PRO A 76 8.44 8.00 -11.30
C PRO A 76 6.95 8.24 -11.50
N GLY A 77 6.10 7.81 -10.57
CA GLY A 77 4.68 8.14 -10.62
C GLY A 77 3.70 6.98 -10.75
N GLU A 78 4.09 5.75 -10.48
CA GLU A 78 3.11 4.67 -10.29
C GLU A 78 2.20 5.05 -9.11
N ARG A 79 0.89 5.11 -9.37
CA ARG A 79 -0.12 5.52 -8.37
C ARG A 79 -0.91 4.32 -7.91
N VAL A 80 -0.56 3.80 -6.76
CA VAL A 80 -1.26 2.66 -6.19
C VAL A 80 -2.28 3.14 -5.17
N ARG A 81 -3.49 2.59 -5.27
CA ARG A 81 -4.54 2.82 -4.27
C ARG A 81 -4.26 1.93 -3.09
N ALA A 82 -3.99 2.56 -1.95
CA ALA A 82 -3.87 1.86 -0.70
C ALA A 82 -5.20 1.86 0.05
N THR A 83 -5.60 0.64 0.43
CA THR A 83 -6.71 0.39 1.35
C THR A 83 -6.16 -0.50 2.45
N SER A 84 -6.49 -0.17 3.69
CA SER A 84 -6.05 -0.94 4.85
C SER A 84 -6.53 -2.39 4.86
N GLY A 85 -5.72 -3.24 5.49
CA GLY A 85 -6.01 -4.65 5.71
C GLY A 85 -5.95 -5.51 4.45
N ALA A 86 -5.95 -4.89 3.26
CA ALA A 86 -5.77 -5.58 2.00
C ALA A 86 -4.28 -5.61 1.62
N PRO A 87 -3.74 -6.76 1.20
CA PRO A 87 -2.43 -6.79 0.60
C PRO A 87 -2.45 -5.98 -0.68
N ILE A 88 -1.53 -5.03 -0.79
CA ILE A 88 -1.36 -4.23 -2.00
C ILE A 88 -0.26 -4.86 -2.85
N ASP A 89 -0.61 -5.23 -4.08
CA ASP A 89 0.40 -5.54 -5.09
C ASP A 89 0.64 -4.27 -5.90
N ALA A 90 1.82 -3.68 -5.72
CA ALA A 90 2.27 -2.54 -6.47
C ALA A 90 3.23 -3.04 -7.55
N ALA A 91 2.93 -2.74 -8.81
CA ALA A 91 3.93 -2.89 -9.86
C ALA A 91 4.71 -1.57 -9.97
N VAL A 92 5.90 -1.60 -10.56
CA VAL A 92 6.62 -0.43 -11.06
C VAL A 92 7.07 -0.73 -12.48
N PHE A 93 6.91 0.23 -13.38
CA PHE A 93 7.36 0.10 -14.76
C PHE A 93 8.80 0.57 -14.90
N PRO A 94 9.74 -0.29 -15.34
CA PRO A 94 11.11 0.13 -15.58
C PRO A 94 11.15 1.18 -16.68
N LEU A 95 11.99 2.20 -16.51
CA LEU A 95 12.43 3.07 -17.60
C LEU A 95 13.33 2.18 -18.46
N ALA A 96 12.77 1.57 -19.49
CA ALA A 96 13.57 0.80 -20.43
C ALA A 96 14.74 1.69 -20.94
N PRO A 97 15.94 1.11 -21.17
CA PRO A 97 17.05 1.85 -21.76
C PRO A 97 16.76 2.34 -23.18
#